data_AF-A0A7S4VJH8-F1
#
_entry.id   AF-A0A7S4VJH8-F1
#
_cell.length_a   1.000
_cell.length_b   1.000
_cell.length_c   1.000
_cell.angle_alpha   90.00
_cell.angle_beta   90.00
_cell.angle_gamma   90.00
#
_symmetry.space_group_name_H-M   'P 1'
#
loop_
_entity.id
_entity.type
_entity.pdbx_description
1 polymer ?
#
loop_
_entity_poly.entity_id
_entity_poly.type
_entity_poly.pdbx_seq_one_letter_code
_entity_poly.pdbx_strand_id
1 'polypeptide(L)'
;MSSKEEEKEPSSSSPPTKRIRLTHDDDDAENTNSNNPISNQTTTTTAESDDDDDDATALKPIRSNVLINADAYKKSYCTATPYPHGVIDSLFVDGFLEKVLDEIKQNSKVKFKESDLFRVYQSIDLGNIKNDSEMAKELPSLMKLKSALYSSTYRSFVEQITNLEPNTLTDQVR
;
A
#
# COMPACT_ATOMS: atom_id res chain seq x y z
N MET A 1 0.29 -11.50 -60.06
CA MET A 1 1.62 -10.95 -59.70
C MET A 1 1.54 -10.64 -58.22
N SER A 2 1.99 -11.55 -57.35
CA SER A 2 3.37 -11.64 -56.80
C SER A 2 3.77 -10.37 -56.07
N SER A 3 4.26 -10.34 -54.84
CA SER A 3 4.59 -11.32 -53.79
C SER A 3 4.68 -10.48 -52.49
N LYS A 4 4.15 -10.92 -51.35
CA LYS A 4 4.88 -11.51 -50.22
C LYS A 4 6.12 -10.71 -49.78
N GLU A 5 6.04 -10.11 -48.59
CA GLU A 5 7.20 -9.97 -47.69
C GLU A 5 6.74 -10.12 -46.24
N GLU A 6 7.42 -11.05 -45.57
CA GLU A 6 7.24 -11.62 -44.24
C GLU A 6 8.65 -11.62 -43.66
N GLU A 7 8.86 -11.07 -42.46
CA GLU A 7 10.02 -11.33 -41.56
C GLU A 7 9.74 -10.53 -40.27
N LYS A 8 9.38 -11.09 -39.11
CA LYS A 8 9.92 -12.17 -38.24
C LYS A 8 11.13 -11.74 -37.41
N GLU A 9 10.85 -11.47 -36.13
CA GLU A 9 11.76 -11.36 -34.97
C GLU A 9 12.77 -12.52 -34.87
N PRO A 10 13.86 -12.34 -34.09
CA PRO A 10 13.96 -13.20 -32.92
C PRO A 10 14.51 -12.56 -31.63
N SER A 11 13.77 -12.90 -30.57
CA SER A 11 14.18 -13.10 -29.18
C SER A 11 15.65 -13.48 -28.93
N SER A 12 16.30 -12.80 -27.97
CA SER A 12 17.49 -13.30 -27.29
C SER A 12 17.18 -13.63 -25.82
N SER A 13 17.00 -14.93 -25.54
CA SER A 13 16.96 -15.51 -24.20
C SER A 13 18.37 -15.67 -23.64
N SER A 14 18.62 -15.24 -22.40
CA SER A 14 19.80 -15.65 -21.61
C SER A 14 19.35 -16.37 -20.33
N PRO A 15 20.03 -17.46 -19.91
CA PRO A 15 19.56 -18.40 -18.88
C PRO A 15 19.92 -17.97 -17.45
N PRO A 16 19.27 -18.54 -16.42
CA PRO A 16 19.50 -18.18 -15.02
C PRO A 16 20.79 -18.79 -14.46
N THR A 17 21.66 -17.96 -13.90
CA THR A 17 22.90 -18.39 -13.23
C THR A 17 22.58 -19.01 -11.86
N LYS A 18 23.10 -20.21 -11.66
CA LYS A 18 22.95 -21.06 -10.48
C LYS A 18 23.50 -20.41 -9.21
N ARG A 19 22.70 -20.48 -8.15
CA ARG A 19 23.03 -20.24 -6.74
C ARG A 19 24.12 -21.21 -6.30
N ILE A 20 25.30 -20.73 -5.92
CA ILE A 20 26.34 -21.53 -5.28
C ILE A 20 26.13 -21.44 -3.76
N ARG A 21 25.89 -22.61 -3.17
CA ARG A 21 25.88 -22.88 -1.72
C ARG A 21 27.30 -23.26 -1.35
N LEU A 22 27.99 -22.44 -0.55
CA LEU A 22 29.25 -22.83 0.07
C LEU A 22 28.95 -23.20 1.53
N THR A 23 28.94 -24.50 1.78
CA THR A 23 29.11 -25.11 3.10
C THR A 23 30.60 -25.34 3.29
N HIS A 24 31.17 -24.82 4.38
CA HIS A 24 32.40 -25.34 4.97
C HIS A 24 32.22 -25.28 6.48
N ASP A 25 32.28 -26.47 7.06
CA ASP A 25 32.28 -26.78 8.48
C ASP A 25 33.67 -26.53 9.09
N ASP A 26 33.63 -26.22 10.39
CA ASP A 26 34.59 -26.49 11.46
C ASP A 26 36.01 -25.90 11.41
N ASP A 27 36.27 -24.97 12.33
CA ASP A 27 37.40 -25.13 13.27
C ASP A 27 37.20 -24.30 14.55
N ASP A 28 37.45 -24.97 15.66
CA ASP A 28 37.27 -24.59 17.06
C ASP A 28 38.10 -23.36 17.52
N ALA A 29 37.49 -22.50 18.35
CA ALA A 29 38.21 -21.80 19.41
C ALA A 29 37.24 -21.28 20.49
N GLU A 30 37.31 -21.89 21.67
CA GLU A 30 36.76 -21.39 22.93
C GLU A 30 37.27 -19.98 23.23
N ASN A 31 36.36 -19.08 23.62
CA ASN A 31 36.70 -18.09 24.64
C ASN A 31 35.47 -17.71 25.47
N THR A 32 35.53 -18.09 26.73
CA THR A 32 34.59 -17.78 27.80
C THR A 32 34.66 -16.31 28.19
N ASN A 33 33.52 -15.60 28.23
CA ASN A 33 33.28 -14.68 29.34
C ASN A 33 31.78 -14.42 29.59
N SER A 34 31.36 -14.69 30.81
CA SER A 34 30.06 -14.37 31.39
C SER A 34 29.94 -12.86 31.64
N ASN A 35 28.76 -12.27 31.38
CA ASN A 35 27.91 -11.72 32.44
C ASN A 35 26.78 -10.80 31.92
N ASN A 36 25.57 -11.32 32.12
CA ASN A 36 24.35 -10.68 32.63
C ASN A 36 23.38 -9.93 31.68
N PRO A 37 22.06 -10.19 31.80
CA PRO A 37 21.02 -9.61 30.96
C PRO A 37 20.41 -8.37 31.61
N ILE A 38 20.09 -7.35 30.81
CA ILE A 38 19.16 -6.30 31.22
C ILE A 38 17.82 -6.55 30.55
N SER A 39 16.95 -7.16 31.36
CA SER A 39 15.50 -7.05 31.27
C SER A 39 15.08 -5.62 31.59
N ASN A 40 14.41 -4.93 30.67
CA ASN A 40 13.45 -3.90 31.02
C ASN A 40 12.10 -4.27 30.42
N GLN A 41 11.29 -4.94 31.23
CA GLN A 41 9.84 -4.86 31.19
C GLN A 41 9.38 -3.50 31.74
N THR A 42 8.08 -3.24 31.60
CA THR A 42 7.28 -2.14 32.19
C THR A 42 7.36 -0.85 31.37
N THR A 43 6.27 -0.30 30.82
CA THR A 43 4.95 -0.14 31.42
C THR A 43 3.83 -0.14 30.37
N THR A 44 2.90 -1.09 30.53
CA THR A 44 1.49 -0.87 30.28
C THR A 44 1.03 0.28 31.17
N THR A 45 0.54 1.36 30.59
CA THR A 45 -0.31 2.32 31.28
C THR A 45 -1.53 2.54 30.40
N THR A 46 -2.56 1.76 30.70
CA THR A 46 -3.95 2.07 30.42
C THR A 46 -4.25 3.44 31.02
N ALA A 47 -4.44 4.43 30.16
CA ALA A 47 -5.13 5.66 30.47
C ALA A 47 -6.22 5.81 29.40
N GLU A 48 -7.46 5.72 29.84
CA GLU A 48 -8.66 5.98 29.04
C GLU A 48 -8.64 7.45 28.61
N SER A 49 -8.50 7.67 27.30
CA SER A 49 -8.78 8.93 26.62
C SER A 49 -9.56 8.58 25.35
N ASP A 50 -10.88 8.69 25.46
CA ASP A 50 -11.90 8.16 24.54
C ASP A 50 -12.11 8.93 23.23
N ASP A 51 -11.11 9.64 22.67
CA ASP A 51 -11.31 10.39 21.41
C ASP A 51 -10.17 10.33 20.37
N ASP A 52 -9.06 9.61 20.59
CA ASP A 52 -7.88 9.65 19.67
C ASP A 52 -7.40 8.29 19.10
N ASP A 53 -8.05 7.14 19.40
CA ASP A 53 -7.54 5.79 19.02
C ASP A 53 -8.03 5.24 17.67
N ASP A 54 -8.89 5.98 16.95
CA ASP A 54 -9.42 5.53 15.66
C ASP A 54 -8.33 5.52 14.57
N ASP A 55 -7.42 6.50 14.59
CA ASP A 55 -6.43 6.68 13.54
C ASP A 55 -5.30 5.64 13.61
N ALA A 56 -4.85 5.28 14.82
CA ALA A 56 -3.83 4.25 15.00
C ALA A 56 -4.30 2.87 14.52
N THR A 57 -5.58 2.57 14.70
CA THR A 57 -6.19 1.34 14.17
C THR A 57 -6.44 1.43 12.66
N ALA A 58 -6.86 2.59 12.15
CA ALA A 58 -7.08 2.81 10.72
C ALA A 58 -5.78 2.70 9.89
N LEU A 59 -4.63 3.07 10.44
CA LEU A 59 -3.35 3.05 9.72
C LEU A 59 -2.71 1.65 9.62
N LYS A 60 -3.20 0.64 10.35
CA LYS A 60 -2.67 -0.74 10.34
C LYS A 60 -2.41 -1.32 8.94
N PRO A 61 -3.23 -1.06 7.91
CA PRO A 61 -2.98 -1.57 6.55
C PRO A 61 -1.83 -0.87 5.81
N ILE A 62 -1.45 0.35 6.21
CA ILE A 62 -0.41 1.15 5.56
C ILE A 62 0.95 0.79 6.17
N ARG A 63 1.98 0.62 5.33
CA ARG A 63 3.32 0.33 5.85
C ARG A 63 3.91 1.56 6.54
N SER A 64 4.44 1.38 7.75
CA SER A 64 4.97 2.48 8.57
C SER A 64 6.14 3.23 7.92
N ASN A 65 6.94 2.55 7.09
CA ASN A 65 8.05 3.17 6.36
C ASN A 65 7.58 4.22 5.34
N VAL A 66 6.33 4.15 4.86
CA VAL A 66 5.79 5.13 3.92
C VAL A 66 5.65 6.49 4.59
N LEU A 67 5.02 6.53 5.77
CA LEU A 67 4.77 7.76 6.53
C LEU A 67 6.08 8.44 6.97
N ILE A 68 7.08 7.64 7.34
CA ILE A 68 8.40 8.15 7.77
C ILE A 68 9.16 8.83 6.62
N ASN A 69 8.96 8.40 5.38
CA ASN A 69 9.70 8.88 4.20
C ASN A 69 9.02 10.06 3.47
N ALA A 70 8.13 10.80 4.15
CA ALA A 70 7.37 11.91 3.56
C ALA A 70 8.24 12.93 2.80
N ASP A 71 9.39 13.33 3.38
CA ASP A 71 10.27 14.33 2.74
C ASP A 71 10.89 13.84 1.42
N ALA A 72 11.18 12.54 1.32
CA ALA A 72 11.67 11.95 0.08
C ALA A 72 10.60 11.97 -1.01
N TYR A 73 9.36 11.62 -0.66
CA TYR A 73 8.21 11.70 -1.58
C TYR A 73 7.92 13.14 -2.00
N LYS A 74 7.99 14.09 -1.06
CA LYS A 74 7.84 15.53 -1.34
C LYS A 74 8.85 16.02 -2.36
N LYS A 75 10.13 15.66 -2.18
CA LYS A 75 11.19 16.01 -3.13
C LYS A 75 10.92 15.40 -4.51
N SER A 76 10.59 14.11 -4.56
CA SER A 76 10.26 13.41 -5.79
C SER A 76 9.11 14.11 -6.53
N TYR A 77 8.02 14.39 -5.82
CA TYR A 77 6.84 15.09 -6.33
C TYR A 77 7.16 16.45 -6.95
N CYS A 78 7.95 17.28 -6.27
CA CYS A 78 8.33 18.61 -6.77
C CYS A 78 9.23 18.55 -8.02
N THR A 79 10.09 17.53 -8.13
CA THR A 79 11.02 17.39 -9.26
C THR A 79 10.45 16.61 -10.43
N ALA A 80 9.25 16.04 -10.27
CA ALA A 80 8.64 15.19 -11.26
C ALA A 80 8.24 15.98 -12.52
N THR A 81 8.45 15.36 -13.69
CA THR A 81 8.14 15.94 -15.01
C THR A 81 7.29 14.96 -15.82
N PRO A 82 6.42 15.41 -16.73
CA PRO A 82 6.22 16.79 -17.20
C PRO A 82 5.33 17.66 -16.29
N TYR A 83 4.77 17.10 -15.23
CA TYR A 83 3.98 17.79 -14.21
C TYR A 83 4.25 17.16 -12.83
N PRO A 84 3.97 17.87 -11.72
CA PRO A 84 4.12 17.32 -10.38
C PRO A 84 3.29 16.04 -10.18
N HIS A 85 3.94 14.94 -9.84
CA HIS A 85 3.31 13.66 -9.54
C HIS A 85 4.20 12.83 -8.62
N GLY A 86 3.61 11.95 -7.82
CA GLY A 86 4.31 11.10 -6.87
C GLY A 86 4.00 9.63 -7.08
N VAL A 87 4.98 8.77 -6.86
CA VAL A 87 4.83 7.31 -6.83
C VAL A 87 5.23 6.81 -5.45
N ILE A 88 4.34 6.07 -4.80
CA ILE A 88 4.58 5.42 -3.52
C ILE A 88 4.52 3.92 -3.75
N ASP A 89 5.68 3.29 -3.82
CA ASP A 89 5.77 1.84 -3.97
C ASP A 89 5.41 1.13 -2.67
N SER A 90 4.69 0.01 -2.79
CA SER A 90 4.33 -0.85 -1.66
C SER A 90 3.66 -0.09 -0.49
N LEU A 91 2.67 0.75 -0.80
CA LEU A 91 1.94 1.55 0.19
C LEU A 91 1.33 0.70 1.33
N PHE A 92 0.80 -0.47 0.99
CA PHE A 92 0.09 -1.35 1.93
C PHE A 92 0.92 -2.56 2.35
N VAL A 93 0.57 -3.14 3.51
CA VAL A 93 1.11 -4.42 3.97
C VAL A 93 0.76 -5.55 2.99
N ASP A 94 1.67 -6.52 2.86
CA ASP A 94 1.51 -7.60 1.89
C ASP A 94 0.24 -8.43 2.14
N GLY A 95 -0.43 -8.83 1.05
CA GLY A 95 -1.67 -9.59 1.09
C GLY A 95 -2.91 -8.80 1.50
N PHE A 96 -2.80 -7.54 1.96
CA PHE A 96 -3.98 -6.73 2.29
C PHE A 96 -4.81 -6.41 1.04
N LEU A 97 -4.19 -5.88 -0.01
CA LEU A 97 -4.88 -5.53 -1.25
C LEU A 97 -5.40 -6.76 -2.00
N GLU A 98 -4.79 -7.94 -1.82
CA GLU A 98 -5.30 -9.20 -2.38
C GLU A 98 -6.67 -9.54 -1.77
N LYS A 99 -6.80 -9.43 -0.44
CA LYS A 99 -8.09 -9.63 0.25
C LYS A 99 -9.15 -8.63 -0.21
N VAL A 100 -8.79 -7.34 -0.33
CA VAL A 100 -9.70 -6.31 -0.83
C VAL A 100 -10.14 -6.64 -2.26
N LEU A 101 -9.23 -7.07 -3.12
CA LEU A 101 -9.53 -7.44 -4.50
C LEU A 101 -10.48 -8.65 -4.57
N ASP A 102 -10.25 -9.67 -3.75
CA ASP A 102 -11.10 -10.86 -3.69
C ASP A 102 -12.51 -10.52 -3.21
N GLU A 103 -12.64 -9.70 -2.17
CA GLU A 103 -13.93 -9.19 -1.68
C GLU A 103 -14.70 -8.42 -2.77
N ILE A 104 -14.02 -7.51 -3.49
CA ILE A 104 -14.65 -6.73 -4.57
C ILE A 104 -15.10 -7.65 -5.71
N LYS A 105 -14.27 -8.62 -6.12
CA LYS A 105 -14.63 -9.54 -7.22
C LYS A 105 -15.85 -10.40 -6.89
N GLN A 106 -15.99 -10.81 -5.63
CA GLN A 106 -17.08 -11.69 -5.20
C GLN A 106 -18.40 -10.92 -5.01
N ASN A 107 -18.34 -9.68 -4.52
CA ASN A 107 -19.52 -8.96 -4.06
C ASN A 107 -19.90 -7.74 -4.93
N SER A 108 -19.03 -7.29 -5.85
CA SER A 108 -19.28 -6.12 -6.69
C SER A 108 -19.82 -6.49 -8.08
N LYS A 109 -20.88 -5.81 -8.50
CA LYS A 109 -21.41 -5.90 -9.87
C LYS A 109 -20.81 -4.78 -10.71
N VAL A 110 -20.31 -5.15 -11.89
CA VAL A 110 -19.79 -4.20 -12.89
C VAL A 110 -20.73 -4.07 -14.08
N LYS A 111 -20.79 -2.87 -14.66
CA LYS A 111 -21.50 -2.59 -15.92
C LYS A 111 -20.50 -2.07 -16.94
N PHE A 112 -20.60 -2.59 -18.17
CA PHE A 112 -19.82 -2.07 -19.28
C PHE A 112 -20.31 -0.66 -19.66
N LYS A 113 -19.37 0.25 -19.89
CA LYS A 113 -19.62 1.59 -20.41
C LYS A 113 -18.61 1.91 -21.50
N GLU A 114 -19.14 2.46 -22.59
CA GLU A 114 -18.38 2.94 -23.73
C GLU A 114 -18.82 4.36 -24.08
N SER A 115 -17.84 5.21 -24.29
CA SER A 115 -17.98 6.57 -24.79
C SER A 115 -16.92 6.82 -25.87
N ASP A 116 -16.92 8.03 -26.42
CA ASP A 116 -15.85 8.54 -27.27
C ASP A 116 -14.49 8.59 -26.55
N LEU A 117 -14.48 8.75 -25.22
CA LEU A 117 -13.26 8.88 -24.41
C LEU A 117 -12.74 7.54 -23.84
N PHE A 118 -13.61 6.57 -23.56
CA PHE A 118 -13.21 5.35 -22.86
C PHE A 118 -14.11 4.12 -23.12
N ARG A 119 -13.57 2.94 -22.80
CA ARG A 119 -14.26 1.64 -22.83
C ARG A 119 -13.88 0.84 -21.58
N VAL A 120 -14.76 0.78 -20.58
CA VAL A 120 -14.44 0.21 -19.26
C VAL A 120 -15.60 -0.57 -18.65
N TYR A 121 -15.28 -1.51 -17.75
CA TYR A 121 -16.24 -2.07 -16.80
C TYR A 121 -16.23 -1.24 -15.53
N GLN A 122 -17.32 -0.51 -15.28
CA GLN A 122 -17.47 0.33 -14.10
C GLN A 122 -18.23 -0.42 -13.01
N SER A 123 -17.67 -0.50 -11.81
CA SER A 123 -18.37 -1.02 -10.63
C SER A 123 -19.46 -0.06 -10.15
N ILE A 124 -20.23 -0.49 -9.16
CA ILE A 124 -20.92 0.45 -8.27
C ILE A 124 -19.91 1.39 -7.60
N ASP A 125 -20.38 2.54 -7.13
CA ASP A 125 -19.56 3.51 -6.42
C ASP A 125 -19.18 2.97 -5.02
N LEU A 126 -17.94 2.50 -4.91
CA LEU A 126 -17.41 1.91 -3.68
C LEU A 126 -17.12 2.96 -2.60
N GLY A 127 -16.93 4.23 -2.97
CA GLY A 127 -16.69 5.30 -1.99
C GLY A 127 -17.93 5.57 -1.15
N ASN A 128 -19.09 5.57 -1.80
CA ASN A 128 -20.39 5.88 -1.20
C ASN A 128 -21.02 4.72 -0.40
N ILE A 129 -20.28 3.65 -0.13
CA ILE A 129 -20.74 2.59 0.77
C ILE A 129 -20.77 3.15 2.20
N LYS A 130 -21.96 3.19 2.79
CA LYS A 130 -22.17 3.59 4.18
C LYS A 130 -21.71 2.51 5.13
N ASN A 131 -21.11 2.90 6.25
CA ASN A 131 -20.54 1.99 7.24
C ASN A 131 -21.59 1.04 7.86
N ASP A 132 -22.85 1.45 7.93
CA ASP A 132 -23.97 0.70 8.49
C ASP A 132 -24.72 -0.18 7.47
N SER A 133 -24.34 -0.11 6.19
CA SER A 133 -25.02 -0.85 5.13
C SER A 133 -24.72 -2.35 5.16
N GLU A 134 -25.65 -3.18 4.71
CA GLU A 134 -25.42 -4.63 4.56
C GLU A 134 -24.23 -4.93 3.64
N MET A 135 -24.02 -4.10 2.61
CA MET A 135 -22.88 -4.22 1.70
C MET A 135 -21.54 -3.97 2.40
N ALA A 136 -21.47 -3.09 3.39
CA ALA A 136 -20.26 -2.89 4.18
C ALA A 136 -19.88 -4.14 4.98
N LYS A 137 -20.88 -4.92 5.43
CA LYS A 137 -20.66 -6.20 6.13
C LYS A 137 -20.06 -7.27 5.22
N GLU A 138 -20.38 -7.24 3.93
CA GLU A 138 -19.82 -8.13 2.91
C GLU A 138 -18.42 -7.72 2.43
N LEU A 139 -18.00 -6.49 2.70
CA LEU A 139 -16.75 -5.88 2.20
C LEU A 139 -15.85 -5.34 3.33
N PRO A 140 -15.55 -6.11 4.39
CA PRO A 140 -14.88 -5.59 5.59
C PRO A 140 -13.44 -5.11 5.34
N SER A 141 -12.68 -5.71 4.40
CA SER A 141 -11.33 -5.24 4.06
C SER A 141 -11.37 -3.96 3.25
N LEU A 142 -12.37 -3.78 2.36
CA LEU A 142 -12.60 -2.52 1.67
C LEU A 142 -12.92 -1.39 2.65
N MET A 143 -13.75 -1.65 3.67
CA MET A 143 -14.04 -0.64 4.70
C MET A 143 -12.77 -0.23 5.46
N LYS A 144 -11.89 -1.19 5.79
CA LYS A 144 -10.58 -0.89 6.39
C LYS A 144 -9.68 -0.07 5.46
N LEU A 145 -9.69 -0.36 4.16
CA LEU A 145 -8.94 0.42 3.16
C LEU A 145 -9.46 1.87 3.11
N LYS A 146 -10.78 2.06 3.13
CA LYS A 146 -11.41 3.38 3.17
C LYS A 146 -10.99 4.14 4.43
N SER A 147 -11.11 3.53 5.61
CA SER A 147 -10.68 4.16 6.87
C SER A 147 -9.19 4.53 6.84
N ALA A 148 -8.32 3.68 6.29
CA ALA A 148 -6.89 3.95 6.18
C ALA A 148 -6.56 5.13 5.25
N LEU A 149 -7.25 5.25 4.11
CA LEU A 149 -7.00 6.31 3.12
C LEU A 149 -7.61 7.66 3.52
N TYR A 150 -8.73 7.66 4.25
CA TYR A 150 -9.38 8.88 4.73
C TYR A 150 -9.02 9.24 6.19
N SER A 151 -8.13 8.45 6.79
CA SER A 151 -7.51 8.69 8.10
C SER A 151 -6.88 10.08 8.16
N SER A 152 -6.89 10.69 9.35
CA SER A 152 -6.37 12.05 9.54
C SER A 152 -4.87 12.13 9.28
N THR A 153 -4.13 11.12 9.75
CA THR A 153 -2.69 10.97 9.54
C THR A 153 -2.36 10.79 8.07
N TYR A 154 -3.07 9.90 7.36
CA TYR A 154 -2.76 9.69 5.94
C TYR A 154 -3.08 10.92 5.08
N ARG A 155 -4.19 11.62 5.37
CA ARG A 155 -4.50 12.89 4.70
C ARG A 155 -3.43 13.95 4.94
N SER A 156 -3.00 14.12 6.19
CA SER A 156 -1.92 15.05 6.55
C SER A 156 -0.60 14.71 5.84
N PHE A 157 -0.30 13.41 5.73
CA PHE A 157 0.83 12.93 4.94
C PHE A 157 0.72 13.32 3.46
N VAL A 158 -0.45 13.13 2.83
CA VAL A 158 -0.67 13.53 1.43
C VAL A 158 -0.52 15.04 1.26
N GLU A 159 -1.04 15.86 2.17
CA GLU A 159 -0.87 17.32 2.16
C GLU A 159 0.61 17.71 2.20
N GLN A 160 1.38 17.09 3.11
CA GLN A 160 2.81 17.35 3.26
C GLN A 160 3.59 17.05 1.97
N ILE A 161 3.37 15.88 1.37
CA ILE A 161 4.14 15.46 0.17
C ILE A 161 3.75 16.25 -1.08
N THR A 162 2.53 16.78 -1.14
CA THR A 162 2.02 17.53 -2.30
C THR A 162 2.14 19.05 -2.18
N ASN A 163 2.64 19.56 -1.04
CA ASN A 163 2.67 21.00 -0.69
C ASN A 163 1.28 21.65 -0.66
N LEU A 164 0.28 20.93 -0.17
CA LEU A 164 -1.00 21.55 0.16
C LEU A 164 -0.91 22.20 1.55
N GLU A 165 -1.75 23.21 1.77
CA GLU A 165 -1.90 23.82 3.09
C GLU A 165 -2.47 22.78 4.08
N PRO A 166 -2.05 22.79 5.35
CA PRO A 166 -2.58 21.88 6.35
C PRO A 166 -4.10 21.99 6.47
N ASN A 167 -4.79 20.86 6.60
CA ASN A 167 -6.26 20.76 6.65
C ASN A 167 -6.96 21.23 5.36
N THR A 168 -6.33 21.05 4.21
CA THR A 168 -6.99 21.21 2.91
C THR A 168 -7.88 20.00 2.60
N LEU A 169 -7.39 18.78 2.87
CA LEU A 169 -8.09 17.52 2.66
C LEU A 169 -8.97 17.23 3.88
N THR A 170 -10.19 17.77 3.92
CA THR A 170 -11.08 17.65 5.10
C THR A 170 -12.24 16.67 4.91
N ASP A 171 -12.54 16.29 3.67
CA ASP A 171 -13.68 15.43 3.37
C ASP A 171 -13.44 13.99 3.84
N GLN A 172 -14.28 13.54 4.78
CA GLN A 172 -14.50 12.13 5.04
C GLN A 172 -15.71 11.66 4.23
N VAL A 173 -15.54 10.58 3.48
CA VAL A 173 -16.66 9.99 2.74
C VAL A 173 -17.59 9.31 3.73
N ARG A 174 -18.66 10.01 4.11
CA ARG A 174 -19.70 9.56 5.07
C ARG A 174 -20.53 8.39 4.54
#